data_AF-A0A961GVY0-F1
#
_entry.id   AF-A0A961GVY0-F1
#
_cell.length_a   1.000
_cell.length_b   1.000
_cell.length_c   1.000
_cell.angle_alpha   90.00
_cell.angle_beta   90.00
_cell.angle_gamma   90.00
#
_symmetry.space_group_name_H-M   'P 1'
#
loop_
_entity.id
_entity.type
_entity.pdbx_description
1 polymer ?
#
loop_
_entity_poly.entity_id
_entity_poly.type
_entity_poly.pdbx_seq_one_letter_code
_entity_poly.pdbx_strand_id
1 'polypeptide(L)' 'DAIGSEFGARHELYELNYWGQPEKTYLDILGLHEADGSLGASRAYAEEFMASYDLDGFVEPGLHNPGDFSAIPRANR' A
#
# COMPACT_ATOMS: atom_id res chain seq x y z
N ASP A 1 30.18 25.99 -8.98
CA ASP A 1 30.65 24.65 -9.35
C ASP A 1 30.06 23.59 -8.40
N ALA A 2 28.74 23.56 -8.27
CA ALA A 2 28.03 22.68 -7.31
C ALA A 2 26.91 21.86 -7.99
N ILE A 3 26.36 22.39 -9.09
CA ILE A 3 25.47 21.70 -10.02
C ILE A 3 25.85 22.11 -11.46
N GLY A 4 25.55 21.28 -12.45
CA GLY A 4 25.67 21.58 -13.89
C GLY A 4 27.08 21.61 -14.49
N SER A 5 28.13 21.59 -13.66
CA SER A 5 29.51 21.30 -14.08
C SER A 5 29.78 19.80 -14.06
N GLU A 6 30.90 19.36 -14.61
CA GLU A 6 31.31 17.95 -14.50
C GLU A 6 31.52 17.51 -13.04
N PHE A 7 32.11 18.38 -12.21
CA PHE A 7 32.23 18.14 -10.77
C PHE A 7 30.86 18.00 -10.10
N GLY A 8 29.91 18.88 -10.42
CA GLY A 8 28.54 18.81 -9.92
C GLY A 8 27.78 17.56 -10.41
N ALA A 9 27.94 17.19 -11.68
CA ALA A 9 27.30 16.00 -12.27
C ALA A 9 27.84 14.69 -11.67
N ARG A 10 29.15 14.64 -11.37
CA ARG A 10 29.73 13.52 -10.61
C ARG A 10 29.11 13.40 -9.23
N HIS A 11 28.84 14.52 -8.56
CA HIS A 11 28.17 14.54 -7.26
C HIS A 11 26.70 14.11 -7.38
N GLU A 12 25.97 14.56 -8.40
CA GLU A 12 24.60 14.09 -8.67
C GLU A 12 24.56 12.56 -8.88
N LEU A 13 25.44 12.03 -9.73
CA LEU A 13 25.50 10.58 -9.97
C LEU A 13 25.86 9.80 -8.70
N TYR A 14 26.73 10.37 -7.86
CA TYR A 14 27.08 9.80 -6.56
C TYR A 14 25.86 9.76 -5.64
N GLU A 15 25.16 10.88 -5.41
CA GLU A 15 24.02 10.91 -4.47
C GLU A 15 22.87 9.97 -4.89
N LEU A 16 22.64 9.80 -6.20
CA LEU A 16 21.61 8.89 -6.71
C LEU A 16 21.92 7.41 -6.48
N ASN A 17 23.20 7.02 -6.43
CA ASN A 17 23.61 5.61 -6.48
C ASN A 17 24.51 5.19 -5.32
N TYR A 18 24.86 6.10 -4.41
CA TYR A 18 25.83 5.82 -3.34
C TYR A 18 25.37 4.67 -2.45
N TRP A 19 24.06 4.59 -2.18
CA TRP A 19 23.47 3.53 -1.37
C TRP A 19 23.09 2.27 -2.19
N GLY A 20 23.58 2.15 -3.42
CA GLY A 20 23.34 1.01 -4.31
C GLY A 20 22.33 1.31 -5.42
N GLN A 21 21.91 0.25 -6.11
CA GLN A 21 20.91 0.37 -7.18
C GLN A 21 19.54 0.72 -6.58
N PRO A 22 18.81 1.70 -7.12
CA PRO A 22 17.52 2.16 -6.57
C PRO A 22 16.51 1.02 -6.36
N GLU A 23 16.44 0.06 -7.28
CA GLU A 23 15.54 -1.09 -7.18
C GLU A 23 15.85 -1.96 -5.96
N LYS A 24 17.14 -2.16 -5.66
CA LYS A 24 17.56 -2.89 -4.47
C LYS A 24 17.22 -2.12 -3.19
N THR A 25 17.38 -0.81 -3.19
CA THR A 25 16.99 0.04 -2.05
C THR A 25 15.51 -0.14 -1.71
N TYR A 26 14.62 -0.19 -2.71
CA TYR A 26 13.19 -0.43 -2.45
C TYR A 26 12.91 -1.82 -1.88
N LEU A 27 13.59 -2.86 -2.38
CA LEU A 27 13.45 -4.21 -1.83
C LEU A 27 13.98 -4.31 -0.40
N ASP A 28 15.09 -3.63 -0.09
CA ASP A 28 15.64 -3.61 1.28
C ASP A 28 14.69 -2.89 2.25
N ILE A 29 14.07 -1.79 1.83
CA ILE A 29 13.03 -1.09 2.61
C ILE A 29 11.83 -2.03 2.85
N LEU A 30 11.34 -2.71 1.81
CA LEU A 30 10.26 -3.69 1.95
C LEU A 30 10.64 -4.80 2.94
N GLY A 31 11.86 -5.34 2.85
CA GLY A 31 12.37 -6.36 3.76
C GLY A 31 12.48 -5.88 5.21
N LEU A 32 12.84 -4.61 5.44
CA LEU A 32 12.82 -4.01 6.78
C LEU A 32 11.40 -3.94 7.34
N HIS A 33 10.42 -3.54 6.53
CA HIS A 33 9.00 -3.51 6.91
C HIS A 33 8.40 -4.91 7.14
N GLU A 34 8.89 -5.93 6.44
CA GLU A 34 8.57 -7.32 6.76
C GLU A 34 9.18 -7.73 8.11
N ALA A 35 10.45 -7.42 8.34
CA ALA A 35 11.18 -7.83 9.53
C ALA A 35 10.68 -7.15 10.81
N ASP A 36 10.26 -5.89 10.75
CA ASP A 36 9.68 -5.17 11.90
C ASP A 36 8.18 -5.41 12.09
N GLY A 37 7.54 -6.15 11.18
CA GLY A 37 6.12 -6.53 11.22
C GLY A 37 5.14 -5.46 10.73
N SER A 38 5.61 -4.29 10.32
CA SER A 38 4.74 -3.19 9.84
C SER A 38 4.03 -3.53 8.53
N LEU A 39 4.65 -4.33 7.65
CA LEU A 39 3.97 -4.84 6.45
C LEU A 39 2.79 -5.75 6.84
N GLY A 40 3.02 -6.63 7.82
CA GLY A 40 1.98 -7.50 8.37
C GLY A 40 0.84 -6.70 8.99
N ALA A 41 1.15 -5.67 9.78
CA ALA A 41 0.14 -4.79 10.37
C ALA A 41 -0.69 -4.05 9.30
N SER A 42 -0.05 -3.55 8.25
CA SER A 42 -0.74 -2.89 7.13
C SER A 42 -1.70 -3.85 6.41
N ARG A 43 -1.27 -5.10 6.21
CA ARG A 43 -2.13 -6.14 5.64
C ARG A 43 -3.30 -6.49 6.56
N ALA A 44 -3.04 -6.68 7.86
CA ALA A 44 -4.08 -7.00 8.83
C ALA A 44 -5.16 -5.91 8.89
N TYR A 45 -4.77 -4.63 8.78
CA TYR A 45 -5.71 -3.52 8.71
C TYR A 45 -6.61 -3.57 7.46
N ALA A 46 -6.04 -3.95 6.30
CA ALA A 46 -6.85 -4.18 5.10
C ALA A 46 -7.78 -5.40 5.26
N GLU A 47 -7.31 -6.47 5.90
CA GLU A 47 -8.11 -7.67 6.19
C GLU A 47 -9.29 -7.37 7.14
N GLU A 48 -9.10 -6.50 8.13
CA GLU A 48 -10.15 -6.02 9.03
C GLU A 48 -11.30 -5.37 8.24
N PHE A 49 -10.99 -4.46 7.31
CA PHE A 49 -12.02 -3.84 6.47
C PHE A 49 -12.69 -4.83 5.53
N MET A 50 -11.93 -5.73 4.91
CA MET A 50 -12.50 -6.76 4.04
C MET A 50 -13.39 -7.75 4.81
N ALA A 51 -13.12 -7.97 6.10
CA ALA A 51 -13.95 -8.81 6.96
C ALA A 51 -15.28 -8.14 7.35
N SER A 52 -15.43 -6.82 7.17
CA SER A 52 -16.65 -6.08 7.52
C SER A 52 -17.82 -6.30 6.54
N TYR A 53 -17.61 -6.99 5.42
CA TYR A 53 -18.65 -7.31 4.44
C TYR A 53 -18.41 -8.63 3.70
N ASP A 54 -19.47 -9.15 3.11
CA ASP A 54 -19.44 -10.28 2.19
C ASP A 54 -20.32 -10.01 0.95
N LEU A 55 -20.68 -11.06 0.21
CA LEU A 55 -21.51 -10.93 -0.99
C LEU A 55 -22.98 -10.58 -0.66
N ASP A 56 -23.40 -10.77 0.59
CA ASP A 56 -24.76 -10.53 1.08
C ASP A 56 -24.90 -9.15 1.77
N GLY A 57 -23.80 -8.57 2.24
CA GLY A 57 -23.74 -7.17 2.64
C GLY A 57 -22.69 -6.90 3.72
N PHE A 58 -22.81 -5.76 4.40
CA PHE A 58 -22.06 -5.49 5.62
C PHE A 58 -22.50 -6.43 6.75
N VAL A 59 -21.52 -6.99 7.46
CA VAL A 59 -21.72 -7.84 8.64
C VAL A 59 -21.52 -7.05 9.94
N GLU A 60 -20.81 -5.92 9.88
CA GLU A 60 -20.49 -5.09 11.04
C GLU A 60 -21.73 -4.37 11.59
N PRO A 61 -22.00 -4.45 12.91
CA PRO A 61 -23.10 -3.73 13.54
C PRO A 61 -23.00 -2.21 13.32
N GLY A 62 -24.09 -1.60 12.87
CA GLY A 62 -24.17 -0.14 12.66
C GLY A 62 -23.92 0.31 11.22
N LEU A 63 -23.55 -0.59 10.32
CA LEU A 63 -23.55 -0.32 8.87
C LEU A 63 -24.92 -0.69 8.28
N HIS A 64 -25.41 0.15 7.36
CA HIS A 64 -26.70 -0.03 6.70
C HIS A 64 -26.53 -0.73 5.34
N ASN A 65 -27.16 -1.89 5.21
CA ASN A 65 -27.23 -2.61 3.94
C ASN A 65 -28.22 -1.93 2.97
N PRO A 66 -27.96 -1.95 1.65
CA PRO A 66 -28.73 -1.19 0.66
C PRO A 66 -30.10 -1.80 0.29
N GLY A 67 -30.63 -2.72 1.10
CA GLY A 67 -31.81 -3.51 0.77
C GLY A 67 -33.11 -2.69 0.65
N ASP A 68 -33.14 -1.50 1.24
CA ASP A 68 -34.29 -0.58 1.29
C ASP A 68 -34.27 0.48 0.17
N PHE A 69 -33.13 0.73 -0.47
CA PHE A 69 -33.02 1.71 -1.57
C PHE A 69 -32.44 1.14 -2.88
N SER A 70 -31.91 -0.09 -2.89
CA SER A 70 -31.42 -0.70 -4.11
C SER A 70 -32.56 -0.95 -5.10
N ALA A 71 -32.47 -0.31 -6.28
CA ALA A 71 -33.39 -0.56 -7.39
C ALA A 71 -33.09 -1.88 -8.13
N ILE A 72 -31.95 -2.50 -7.86
CA ILE A 72 -31.52 -3.76 -8.46
C ILE A 72 -31.91 -4.90 -7.51
N PRO A 73 -32.81 -5.81 -7.92
CA PRO A 73 -33.16 -6.97 -7.10
C PRO A 73 -31.98 -7.94 -7.03
N ARG A 74 -31.76 -8.53 -5.84
CA ARG A 74 -30.75 -9.60 -5.69
C ARG A 74 -31.22 -10.81 -6.50
N ALA A 75 -30.32 -11.41 -7.27
CA ALA A 75 -30.59 -12.69 -7.93
C ALA A 75 -30.83 -13.74 -6.85
N ASN A 76 -31.92 -14.51 -6.96
CA ASN A 76 -32.22 -15.61 -6.05
C ASN A 76 -31.03 -16.57 -6.03
N ARG A 77 -30.36 -16.69 -4.87
CA ARG A 77 -29.43 -17.78 -4.56
C ARG A 77 -30.22 -18.97 -4.02
#